data_AF-A0A8S9L2M8-F1
#
_entry.id   AF-A0A8S9L2M8-F1
#
_cell.length_a   1.000
_cell.length_b   1.000
_cell.length_c   1.000
_cell.angle_alpha   90.00
_cell.angle_beta   90.00
_cell.angle_gamma   90.00
#
_symmetry.space_group_name_H-M   'P 1'
#
loop_
_entity.id
_entity.type
_entity.pdbx_description
1 polymer ?
#
loop_
_entity_poly.entity_id
_entity_poly.type
_entity_poly.pdbx_seq_one_letter_code
_entity_poly.pdbx_strand_id
1 'polypeptide(L)'
;MAEPDHIFVNPLPNLAAGGSPAAFPFFYITPQKFENIVRKYYPVEMGPVTNIDPIGSSPVIISKESLEKIAPTWMNVSLTMKHDPDTDKEFGWVLEMYGYAIASALHGVRHMLRRDLMLQPPWDMSTKAMFIIHYTYACDYNIKGELTYGKRGEWRFDKRLYLRGPPPRNISMPPPGVPESVGYLVLNRPWAYVQWLERATIKEDYVLMAEPDHIFVNPLPNLAAGGSPAAFPFFYITPQKFENIVRKYYPVEMGPVTNIDPIGSSPVIISKESLEKIAPTWMNVSLTMKHDPDTDKAFGWVLEMYGYAIASALHGVRHMLRRDLMVQPPWDLSTKAMFIIHYTYACDYNMKGELTYGKTGEWRFDKRLHLRGPPPRNISMPPHGVPESVVTLVKMLNEATSNIPNWDAL
;
A
#
# COMPACT_ATOMS: atom_id res chain seq x y z
N MET A 1 13.24 2.66 17.39
CA MET A 1 12.33 2.00 18.34
C MET A 1 10.91 2.19 17.84
N ALA A 2 10.10 1.13 17.86
CA ALA A 2 8.69 1.12 17.43
C ALA A 2 7.88 0.22 18.38
N GLU A 3 6.60 0.51 18.56
CA GLU A 3 5.69 -0.25 19.42
C GLU A 3 4.87 -1.28 18.62
N PRO A 4 4.32 -2.32 19.28
CA PRO A 4 3.50 -3.34 18.62
C PRO A 4 2.24 -2.83 17.92
N ASP A 5 1.82 -1.61 18.22
CA ASP A 5 0.68 -0.91 17.61
C ASP A 5 1.08 0.17 16.60
N HIS A 6 2.29 0.04 16.06
CA HIS A 6 2.75 0.76 14.89
C HIS A 6 2.57 -0.07 13.62
N ILE A 7 1.95 0.53 12.60
CA ILE A 7 1.93 0.00 11.23
C ILE A 7 2.79 0.91 10.37
N PHE A 8 3.83 0.35 9.76
CA PHE A 8 4.63 1.07 8.77
C PHE A 8 3.84 1.16 7.46
N VAL A 9 3.55 2.38 7.02
CA VAL A 9 2.77 2.64 5.80
C VAL A 9 3.61 3.21 4.66
N ASN A 10 4.81 3.72 4.96
CA ASN A 10 5.81 4.11 3.98
C ASN A 10 7.20 3.65 4.44
N PRO A 11 8.17 3.44 3.52
CA PRO A 11 9.56 3.18 3.89
C PRO A 11 10.08 4.29 4.81
N LEU A 12 10.63 3.93 5.98
CA LEU A 12 11.12 4.89 6.96
C LEU A 12 12.58 5.26 6.64
N PRO A 13 12.87 6.48 6.12
CA PRO A 13 14.24 6.92 5.94
C PRO A 13 14.87 7.24 7.30
N ASN A 14 16.19 7.38 7.35
CA ASN A 14 16.84 7.89 8.54
C ASN A 14 16.48 9.38 8.72
N LEU A 15 15.58 9.67 9.67
CA LEU A 15 15.16 11.04 9.98
C LEU A 15 16.08 11.74 10.98
N ALA A 16 17.02 11.01 11.61
CA ALA A 16 18.03 11.59 12.48
C ALA A 16 19.13 12.26 11.62
N ALA A 17 19.65 13.39 12.09
CA ALA A 17 20.67 14.15 11.37
C ALA A 17 21.66 14.82 12.33
N GLY A 18 22.93 14.94 11.93
CA GLY A 18 23.95 15.66 12.70
C GLY A 18 24.22 15.08 14.09
N GLY A 19 23.95 13.80 14.32
CA GLY A 19 24.04 13.15 15.65
C GLY A 19 22.81 13.34 16.53
N SER A 20 21.83 14.15 16.12
CA SER A 20 20.56 14.32 16.83
C SER A 20 19.55 13.23 16.43
N PRO A 21 19.00 12.48 17.40
CA PRO A 21 17.92 11.54 17.14
C PRO A 21 16.66 12.24 16.62
N ALA A 22 15.76 11.51 15.97
CA ALA A 22 14.45 12.02 15.54
C ALA A 22 13.32 11.32 16.30
N ALA A 23 12.33 12.08 16.75
CA ALA A 23 11.20 11.55 17.53
C ALA A 23 9.90 12.28 17.22
N PHE A 24 8.79 11.61 17.46
CA PHE A 24 7.46 12.21 17.34
C PHE A 24 7.13 13.04 18.60
N PRO A 25 6.70 14.30 18.46
CA PRO A 25 6.28 15.12 19.60
C PRO A 25 4.85 14.76 20.05
N PHE A 26 4.70 14.33 21.29
CA PHE A 26 3.42 13.99 21.90
C PHE A 26 2.81 15.19 22.62
N PHE A 27 1.60 15.58 22.22
CA PHE A 27 0.93 16.77 22.78
C PHE A 27 0.63 16.65 24.29
N TYR A 28 0.58 15.44 24.83
CA TYR A 28 0.33 15.17 26.25
C TYR A 28 1.60 15.06 27.10
N ILE A 29 2.79 15.11 26.49
CA ILE A 29 4.07 15.22 27.22
C ILE A 29 4.41 16.71 27.33
N THR A 30 4.23 17.27 28.53
CA THR A 30 4.32 18.71 28.79
C THR A 30 5.14 18.98 30.06
N PRO A 31 6.49 18.83 30.00
CA PRO A 31 7.35 18.96 31.18
C PRO A 31 7.18 20.26 31.97
N GLN A 32 6.87 21.37 31.28
CA GLN A 32 6.64 22.69 31.89
C GLN A 32 5.38 22.71 32.77
N LYS A 33 4.31 22.03 32.35
CA LYS A 33 3.06 21.96 33.11
C LYS A 33 3.23 21.18 34.41
N PHE A 34 4.15 20.23 34.42
CA PHE A 34 4.41 19.33 35.54
C PHE A 34 5.76 19.58 36.20
N GLU A 35 6.28 20.80 36.16
CA GLU A 35 7.63 21.12 36.63
C GLU A 35 7.87 20.62 38.07
N ASN A 36 6.94 20.84 39.00
CA ASN A 36 7.08 20.39 40.38
C ASN A 36 7.34 18.88 40.53
N ILE A 37 6.74 18.06 39.65
CA ILE A 37 6.93 16.59 39.65
C ILE A 37 8.20 16.23 38.89
N VAL A 38 8.42 16.83 37.72
CA VAL A 38 9.59 16.60 36.88
C VAL A 38 10.90 16.92 37.63
N ARG A 39 10.92 17.96 38.46
CA ARG A 39 12.10 18.36 39.25
C ARG A 39 12.58 17.31 40.26
N LYS A 40 11.73 16.35 40.65
CA LYS A 40 12.17 15.19 41.44
C LYS A 40 13.18 14.31 40.68
N TYR A 41 13.17 14.36 39.34
CA TYR A 41 13.96 13.50 38.46
C TYR A 41 14.88 14.27 37.51
N TYR A 42 14.66 15.57 37.34
CA TYR A 42 15.48 16.49 36.55
C TYR A 42 15.88 17.70 37.40
N PRO A 43 16.97 17.60 38.19
CA PRO A 43 17.38 18.64 39.13
C PRO A 43 17.62 20.01 38.47
N VAL A 44 17.54 21.09 39.25
CA VAL A 44 17.64 22.47 38.74
C VAL A 44 18.99 22.75 38.08
N GLU A 45 20.05 22.14 38.62
CA GLU A 45 21.42 22.18 38.10
C GLU A 45 21.57 21.59 36.70
N MET A 46 20.65 20.72 36.26
CA MET A 46 20.63 20.18 34.90
C MET A 46 20.03 21.16 33.88
N GLY A 47 19.52 22.31 34.32
CA GLY A 47 19.00 23.37 33.47
C GLY A 47 17.47 23.48 33.49
N PRO A 48 16.87 24.27 32.57
CA PRO A 48 15.43 24.48 32.53
C PRO A 48 14.68 23.22 32.05
N VAL A 49 13.45 23.00 32.52
CA VAL A 49 12.61 21.86 32.06
C VAL A 49 12.25 21.94 30.57
N THR A 50 12.48 23.08 29.91
CA THR A 50 12.40 23.22 28.44
C THR A 50 13.47 22.42 27.68
N ASN A 51 14.50 21.94 28.38
CA ASN A 51 15.48 21.02 27.82
C ASN A 51 14.96 19.57 27.71
N ILE A 52 13.79 19.27 28.28
CA ILE A 52 13.12 17.98 28.14
C ILE A 52 12.22 18.06 26.90
N ASP A 53 12.53 17.28 25.87
CA ASP A 53 11.72 17.22 24.65
C ASP A 53 10.36 16.58 24.94
N PRO A 54 9.26 17.04 24.30
CA PRO A 54 7.92 16.50 24.51
C PRO A 54 7.72 15.18 23.75
N ILE A 55 8.51 14.17 24.08
CA ILE A 55 8.62 12.90 23.34
C ILE A 55 8.40 11.71 24.27
N GLY A 56 8.27 10.52 23.70
CA GLY A 56 8.37 9.25 24.41
C GLY A 56 9.48 8.37 23.82
N SER A 57 9.56 7.13 24.31
CA SER A 57 10.51 6.11 23.85
C SER A 57 10.22 5.61 22.43
N SER A 58 9.03 5.88 21.88
CA SER A 58 8.60 5.42 20.58
C SER A 58 7.55 6.37 19.95
N PRO A 59 7.56 6.59 18.62
CA PRO A 59 8.61 6.20 17.68
C PRO A 59 9.83 7.13 17.80
N VAL A 60 11.01 6.52 17.84
CA VAL A 60 12.30 7.23 17.88
C VAL A 60 13.32 6.57 16.95
N ILE A 61 14.03 7.38 16.17
CA ILE A 61 15.23 7.00 15.43
C ILE A 61 16.43 7.58 16.17
N ILE A 62 17.24 6.70 16.77
CA ILE A 62 18.37 7.05 17.64
C ILE A 62 19.57 6.18 17.30
N SER A 63 20.78 6.74 17.44
CA SER A 63 22.01 5.95 17.28
C SER A 63 22.15 4.93 18.40
N LYS A 64 22.86 3.84 18.12
CA LYS A 64 23.17 2.82 19.13
C LYS A 64 23.88 3.44 20.35
N GLU A 65 24.88 4.29 20.12
CA GLU A 65 25.67 4.94 21.17
C GLU A 65 24.81 5.81 22.09
N SER A 66 23.94 6.66 21.52
CA SER A 66 23.03 7.49 22.32
C SER A 66 22.02 6.63 23.09
N LEU A 67 21.53 5.54 22.50
CA LEU A 67 20.61 4.62 23.18
C LEU A 67 21.28 3.90 24.35
N GLU A 68 22.51 3.40 24.16
CA GLU A 68 23.30 2.75 25.22
C GLU A 68 23.58 3.71 26.38
N LYS A 69 23.78 5.00 26.09
CA LYS A 69 23.97 6.05 27.10
C LYS A 69 22.70 6.32 27.91
N ILE A 70 21.53 6.43 27.27
CA ILE A 70 20.29 6.82 27.95
C ILE A 70 19.59 5.63 28.64
N ALA A 71 19.72 4.41 28.12
CA ALA A 71 18.90 3.27 28.55
C ALA A 71 19.00 2.94 30.05
N PRO A 72 20.18 2.94 30.69
CA PRO A 72 20.28 2.68 32.13
C PRO A 72 19.56 3.76 32.98
N THR A 73 19.72 5.04 32.60
CA THR A 73 19.07 6.15 33.30
C THR A 73 17.57 6.17 33.05
N TRP A 74 17.14 5.88 31.82
CA TRP A 74 15.73 5.75 31.47
C TRP A 74 15.06 4.69 32.34
N MET A 75 15.61 3.48 32.42
CA MET A 75 15.08 2.42 33.28
C MET A 75 14.98 2.87 34.75
N ASN A 76 16.05 3.45 35.29
CA ASN A 76 16.09 3.87 36.69
C ASN A 76 15.11 5.00 37.01
N VAL A 77 15.01 6.02 36.15
CA VAL A 77 14.05 7.11 36.30
C VAL A 77 12.63 6.56 36.23
N SER A 78 12.30 5.74 35.24
CA SER A 78 10.96 5.15 35.10
C SER A 78 10.57 4.29 36.31
N LEU A 79 11.48 3.47 36.84
CA LEU A 79 11.21 2.70 38.06
C LEU A 79 11.03 3.60 39.29
N THR A 80 11.87 4.62 39.44
CA THR A 80 11.76 5.57 40.57
C THR A 80 10.43 6.32 40.52
N MET A 81 10.02 6.79 39.33
CA MET A 81 8.70 7.38 39.11
C MET A 81 7.57 6.42 39.45
N LYS A 82 7.71 5.14 39.09
CA LYS A 82 6.69 4.12 39.37
C LYS A 82 6.54 3.82 40.87
N HIS A 83 7.60 4.03 41.65
CA HIS A 83 7.58 3.86 43.10
C HIS A 83 7.16 5.12 43.87
N ASP A 84 7.12 6.30 43.23
CA ASP A 84 6.59 7.53 43.79
C ASP A 84 5.07 7.60 43.55
N PRO A 85 4.22 7.50 44.61
CA PRO A 85 2.78 7.41 44.44
C PRO A 85 2.14 8.63 43.77
N ASP A 86 2.69 9.83 43.99
CA ASP A 86 2.17 11.06 43.38
C ASP A 86 2.50 11.10 41.89
N THR A 87 3.71 10.67 41.54
CA THR A 87 4.19 10.64 40.15
C THR A 87 3.48 9.55 39.34
N ASP A 88 3.34 8.34 39.90
CA ASP A 88 2.60 7.25 39.25
C ASP A 88 1.12 7.61 39.05
N LYS A 89 0.52 8.28 40.03
CA LYS A 89 -0.86 8.76 39.91
C LYS A 89 -0.99 9.84 38.84
N GLU A 90 -0.07 10.80 38.77
CA GLU A 90 -0.17 11.92 37.82
C GLU A 90 0.16 11.50 36.39
N PHE A 91 1.25 10.76 36.17
CA PHE A 91 1.69 10.38 34.82
C PHE A 91 1.06 9.07 34.34
N GLY A 92 0.71 8.14 35.23
CA GLY A 92 0.02 6.90 34.90
C GLY A 92 0.64 6.16 33.71
N TRP A 93 -0.14 6.01 32.64
CA TRP A 93 0.26 5.24 31.46
C TRP A 93 1.36 5.91 30.61
N VAL A 94 1.58 7.24 30.73
CA VAL A 94 2.66 7.96 30.02
C VAL A 94 3.93 8.11 30.85
N LEU A 95 3.98 7.54 32.05
CA LEU A 95 5.11 7.65 32.96
C LEU A 95 6.43 7.19 32.34
N GLU A 96 6.39 6.08 31.61
CA GLU A 96 7.57 5.56 30.90
C GLU A 96 8.09 6.60 29.89
N MET A 97 7.19 7.19 29.09
CA MET A 97 7.54 8.22 28.10
C MET A 97 8.21 9.44 28.76
N TYR A 98 7.72 9.90 29.91
CA TYR A 98 8.40 10.94 30.70
C TYR A 98 9.78 10.50 31.18
N GLY A 99 9.93 9.25 31.61
CA GLY A 99 11.22 8.68 31.99
C GLY A 99 12.22 8.69 30.84
N TYR A 100 11.79 8.33 29.62
CA TYR A 100 12.64 8.42 28.42
C TYR A 100 13.04 9.87 28.12
N ALA A 101 12.09 10.80 28.14
CA ALA A 101 12.34 12.21 27.84
C ALA A 101 13.31 12.85 28.86
N ILE A 102 13.14 12.57 30.15
CA ILE A 102 14.02 13.06 31.22
C ILE A 102 15.40 12.43 31.11
N ALA A 103 15.51 11.12 30.91
CA ALA A 103 16.81 10.47 30.74
C ALA A 103 17.57 11.01 29.53
N SER A 104 16.87 11.27 28.41
CA SER A 104 17.46 11.93 27.24
C SER A 104 18.02 13.31 27.59
N ALA A 105 17.24 14.13 28.31
CA ALA A 105 17.67 15.45 28.74
C ALA A 105 18.87 15.41 29.71
N LEU A 106 18.86 14.48 30.69
CA LEU A 106 19.96 14.28 31.64
C LEU A 106 21.29 13.97 30.94
N HIS A 107 21.24 13.30 29.79
CA HIS A 107 22.40 12.95 28.99
C HIS A 107 22.73 13.93 27.87
N GLY A 108 22.01 15.05 27.80
CA GLY A 108 22.19 16.08 26.76
C GLY A 108 21.73 15.65 25.36
N VAL A 109 20.90 14.62 25.25
CA VAL A 109 20.40 14.10 23.98
C VAL A 109 19.13 14.85 23.58
N ARG A 110 19.25 15.73 22.58
CA ARG A 110 18.15 16.53 22.04
C ARG A 110 17.62 15.93 20.74
N HIS A 111 16.30 15.85 20.62
CA HIS A 111 15.62 15.22 19.49
C HIS A 111 15.14 16.25 18.46
N MET A 112 15.26 15.89 17.19
CA MET A 112 14.56 16.52 16.09
C MET A 112 13.08 16.10 16.16
N LEU A 113 12.20 17.06 16.43
CA LEU A 113 10.76 16.80 16.53
C LEU A 113 10.15 16.67 15.13
N ARG A 114 9.70 15.46 14.79
CA ARG A 114 9.17 15.10 13.48
C ARG A 114 7.68 14.75 13.57
N ARG A 115 6.82 15.72 13.29
CA ARG A 115 5.35 15.50 13.21
C ARG A 115 4.94 14.65 12.03
N ASP A 116 5.79 14.58 11.01
CA ASP A 116 5.65 13.74 9.83
C ASP A 116 6.10 12.28 10.06
N LEU A 117 6.61 11.95 11.24
CA LEU A 117 7.05 10.58 11.57
C LEU A 117 5.86 9.61 11.72
N MET A 118 4.74 10.08 12.24
CA MET A 118 3.63 9.23 12.68
C MET A 118 2.29 9.96 12.60
N LEU A 119 1.23 9.22 12.29
CA LEU A 119 -0.16 9.67 12.42
C LEU A 119 -0.93 8.81 13.44
N GLN A 120 -1.97 9.41 14.02
CA GLN A 120 -2.81 8.83 15.06
C GLN A 120 -4.30 8.90 14.67
N PRO A 121 -4.84 7.85 14.03
CA PRO A 121 -6.27 7.73 13.83
C PRO A 121 -7.03 7.74 15.17
N PRO A 122 -8.25 8.30 15.22
CA PRO A 122 -8.98 8.94 14.11
C PRO A 122 -8.65 10.42 13.91
N TRP A 123 -7.73 10.99 14.68
CA TRP A 123 -7.45 12.43 14.71
C TRP A 123 -6.73 12.91 13.46
N ASP A 124 -5.83 12.08 12.93
CA ASP A 124 -5.12 12.34 11.68
C ASP A 124 -5.81 11.63 10.51
N MET A 125 -6.35 12.41 9.57
CA MET A 125 -7.18 11.91 8.46
C MET A 125 -6.40 11.57 7.17
N SER A 126 -5.07 11.73 7.16
CA SER A 126 -4.25 11.57 5.95
C SER A 126 -2.97 10.79 6.22
N THR A 127 -2.71 9.80 5.38
CA THR A 127 -1.48 9.00 5.34
C THR A 127 -0.44 9.53 4.37
N LYS A 128 -0.77 10.52 3.52
CA LYS A 128 -0.01 10.90 2.32
C LYS A 128 1.45 11.36 2.55
N ALA A 129 1.89 11.56 3.78
CA ALA A 129 3.25 12.00 4.10
C ALA A 129 3.83 11.35 5.38
N MET A 130 3.17 10.32 5.92
CA MET A 130 3.46 9.78 7.24
C MET A 130 4.08 8.38 7.12
N PHE A 131 4.99 8.02 8.02
CA PHE A 131 5.68 6.72 7.94
C PHE A 131 5.01 5.63 8.79
N ILE A 132 4.41 6.03 9.91
CA ILE A 132 3.83 5.13 10.91
C ILE A 132 2.36 5.50 11.16
N ILE A 133 1.47 4.51 11.18
CA ILE A 133 0.16 4.61 11.82
C ILE A 133 0.30 4.07 13.24
N HIS A 134 -0.05 4.89 14.23
CA HIS A 134 -0.15 4.49 15.63
C HIS A 134 -1.62 4.44 16.04
N TYR A 135 -2.18 3.22 16.13
CA TYR A 135 -3.62 3.00 16.33
C TYR A 135 -4.01 2.90 17.81
N THR A 136 -3.53 3.84 18.61
CA THR A 136 -3.73 3.85 20.07
C THR A 136 -5.16 4.15 20.50
N TYR A 137 -5.85 5.02 19.76
CA TYR A 137 -7.23 5.45 20.04
C TYR A 137 -8.26 4.52 19.38
N ALA A 138 -9.42 4.41 20.03
CA ALA A 138 -10.56 3.75 19.39
C ALA A 138 -11.06 4.61 18.21
N CYS A 139 -11.34 3.94 17.10
CA CYS A 139 -11.97 4.51 15.93
C CYS A 139 -13.44 4.11 15.94
N ASP A 140 -14.31 5.01 16.38
CA ASP A 140 -15.76 4.79 16.50
C ASP A 140 -16.51 5.65 15.48
N TYR A 141 -17.21 5.00 14.54
CA TYR A 141 -17.94 5.67 13.46
C TYR A 141 -19.40 5.22 13.41
N ASN A 142 -20.28 6.16 13.06
CA ASN A 142 -21.66 5.82 12.72
C ASN A 142 -21.77 5.25 11.30
N ILE A 143 -22.95 4.75 10.92
CA ILE A 143 -23.16 4.16 9.57
C ILE A 143 -22.90 5.14 8.41
N LYS A 144 -22.89 6.45 8.67
CA LYS A 144 -22.58 7.51 7.70
C LYS A 144 -21.08 7.81 7.61
N GLY A 145 -20.25 7.16 8.44
CA GLY A 145 -18.80 7.38 8.49
C GLY A 145 -18.37 8.58 9.33
N GLU A 146 -19.24 9.10 10.19
CA GLU A 146 -18.95 10.24 11.08
C GLU A 146 -18.45 9.73 12.44
N LEU A 147 -17.41 10.37 13.00
CA LEU A 147 -16.88 10.02 14.33
C LEU A 147 -17.93 10.24 15.42
N THR A 148 -18.10 9.26 16.30
CA THR A 148 -19.11 9.32 17.38
C THR A 148 -18.58 9.90 18.70
N TYR A 149 -17.44 10.62 18.68
CA TYR A 149 -16.79 11.36 19.77
C TYR A 149 -17.14 10.89 21.20
N GLY A 150 -16.39 9.92 21.71
CA GLY A 150 -16.56 9.43 23.09
C GLY A 150 -17.77 8.50 23.30
N LYS A 151 -18.56 8.22 22.25
CA LYS A 151 -19.57 7.17 22.24
C LYS A 151 -19.14 6.03 21.33
N ARG A 152 -19.57 4.82 21.68
CA ARG A 152 -19.36 3.64 20.84
C ARG A 152 -20.17 3.80 19.54
N GLY A 153 -19.48 3.73 18.41
CA GLY A 153 -20.09 3.80 17.08
C GLY A 153 -20.65 2.45 16.64
N GLU A 154 -21.51 2.48 15.63
CA GLU A 154 -22.02 1.28 14.95
C GLU A 154 -20.90 0.47 14.30
N TRP A 155 -19.86 1.14 13.80
CA TRP A 155 -18.59 0.51 13.47
C TRP A 155 -17.51 0.96 14.46
N ARG A 156 -16.71 0.00 14.94
CA ARG A 156 -15.63 0.26 15.89
C ARG A 156 -14.40 -0.56 15.56
N PHE A 157 -13.26 0.10 15.56
CA PHE A 157 -11.96 -0.55 15.72
C PHE A 157 -11.30 -0.05 17.01
N ASP A 158 -10.96 -0.98 17.90
CA ASP A 158 -10.20 -0.69 19.11
C ASP A 158 -9.30 -1.88 19.46
N LYS A 159 -7.99 -1.67 19.42
CA LYS A 159 -6.99 -2.72 19.69
C LYS A 159 -7.19 -3.40 21.05
N ARG A 160 -7.76 -2.69 22.04
CA ARG A 160 -7.99 -3.19 23.40
C ARG A 160 -9.07 -4.27 23.46
N LEU A 161 -9.85 -4.45 22.39
CA LEU A 161 -10.78 -5.58 22.25
C LEU A 161 -10.04 -6.91 21.97
N TYR A 162 -8.76 -6.85 21.62
CA TYR A 162 -7.95 -8.00 21.19
C TYR A 162 -6.79 -8.31 22.17
N LEU A 163 -6.92 -7.92 23.44
CA LEU A 163 -5.88 -8.17 24.46
C LEU A 163 -5.67 -9.66 24.78
N ARG A 164 -6.65 -10.53 24.45
CA ARG A 164 -6.64 -11.97 24.76
C ARG A 164 -6.39 -12.85 23.53
N GLY A 165 -6.09 -12.27 22.37
CA GLY A 165 -5.85 -13.01 21.13
C GLY A 165 -5.85 -12.08 19.90
N PRO A 166 -5.28 -12.52 18.77
CA PRO A 166 -5.18 -11.69 17.58
C PRO A 166 -6.57 -11.29 17.06
N PRO A 167 -6.68 -10.15 16.35
CA PRO A 167 -7.91 -9.79 15.67
C PRO A 167 -8.34 -10.88 14.67
N PRO A 168 -9.66 -11.02 14.40
CA PRO A 168 -10.14 -11.95 13.39
C PRO A 168 -9.55 -11.63 12.02
N ARG A 169 -9.31 -12.66 11.19
CA ARG A 169 -8.69 -12.50 9.85
C ARG A 169 -9.44 -11.51 8.96
N ASN A 170 -10.75 -11.36 9.16
CA ASN A 170 -11.62 -10.47 8.38
C ASN A 170 -12.25 -9.41 9.30
N ILE A 171 -11.50 -8.36 9.61
CA ILE A 171 -12.06 -7.17 10.26
C ILE A 171 -12.97 -6.47 9.24
N SER A 172 -14.17 -6.06 9.65
CA SER A 172 -15.08 -5.31 8.78
C SER A 172 -14.48 -3.96 8.40
N MET A 173 -14.58 -3.60 7.13
CA MET A 173 -14.15 -2.27 6.66
C MET A 173 -15.01 -1.15 7.27
N PRO A 174 -14.44 0.05 7.49
CA PRO A 174 -15.20 1.20 7.97
C PRO A 174 -16.33 1.63 7.01
N PRO A 175 -17.36 2.34 7.49
CA PRO A 175 -18.49 2.78 6.67
C PRO A 175 -18.06 3.72 5.51
N PRO A 176 -18.81 3.78 4.39
CA PRO A 176 -18.43 4.50 3.17
C PRO A 176 -18.16 6.02 3.28
N GLY A 177 -18.44 6.65 4.42
CA GLY A 177 -18.15 8.07 4.68
C GLY A 177 -16.88 8.32 5.49
N VAL A 178 -16.17 7.28 5.94
CA VAL A 178 -14.85 7.45 6.58
C VAL A 178 -13.85 7.83 5.49
N PRO A 179 -13.11 8.95 5.61
CA PRO A 179 -12.11 9.33 4.64
C PRO A 179 -11.12 8.18 4.45
N GLU A 180 -11.06 7.63 3.24
CA GLU A 180 -10.03 6.67 2.89
C GLU A 180 -8.69 7.40 3.05
N SER A 181 -7.86 6.96 4.00
CA SER A 181 -6.49 7.43 4.13
C SER A 181 -5.73 6.89 2.92
N VAL A 182 -5.86 7.60 1.80
CA VAL A 182 -5.68 7.15 0.41
C VAL A 182 -4.52 6.17 0.26
N GLY A 183 -4.81 4.88 0.43
CA GLY A 183 -3.96 3.80 -0.04
C GLY A 183 -4.33 3.62 -1.49
N TYR A 184 -3.51 4.12 -2.40
CA TYR A 184 -3.66 3.74 -3.80
C TYR A 184 -3.26 2.27 -3.90
N LEU A 185 -4.24 1.36 -3.78
CA LEU A 185 -4.03 -0.10 -3.70
C LEU A 185 -3.11 -0.62 -4.81
N VAL A 186 -3.14 0.02 -5.98
CA VAL A 186 -2.32 -0.37 -7.13
C VAL A 186 -0.82 -0.13 -6.88
N LEU A 187 -0.40 0.78 -5.97
CA LEU A 187 1.00 0.94 -5.54
C LEU A 187 1.51 -0.24 -4.70
N ASN A 188 0.62 -1.09 -4.15
CA ASN A 188 1.06 -2.29 -3.44
C ASN A 188 1.78 -3.26 -4.38
N ARG A 189 1.47 -3.23 -5.68
CA ARG A 189 2.08 -4.12 -6.68
C ARG A 189 3.58 -3.86 -6.87
N PRO A 190 4.05 -2.66 -7.25
CA PRO A 190 5.48 -2.40 -7.38
C PRO A 190 6.23 -2.64 -6.07
N TRP A 191 5.64 -2.28 -4.92
CA TRP A 191 6.27 -2.51 -3.63
C TRP A 191 6.37 -4.00 -3.28
N ALA A 192 5.33 -4.79 -3.57
CA ALA A 192 5.36 -6.24 -3.40
C ALA A 192 6.46 -6.88 -4.23
N TYR A 193 6.70 -6.43 -5.47
CA TYR A 193 7.81 -6.92 -6.28
C TYR A 193 9.17 -6.57 -5.69
N VAL A 194 9.37 -5.34 -5.21
CA VAL A 194 10.63 -4.96 -4.51
C VAL A 194 10.87 -5.90 -3.31
N GLN A 195 9.87 -6.05 -2.44
CA GLN A 195 10.01 -6.92 -1.26
C GLN A 195 10.20 -8.39 -1.62
N TRP A 196 9.50 -8.88 -2.64
CA TRP A 196 9.59 -10.26 -3.09
C TRP A 196 10.98 -10.56 -3.64
N LEU A 197 11.53 -9.68 -4.49
CA LEU A 197 12.89 -9.84 -5.04
C LEU A 197 13.97 -9.77 -3.95
N GLU A 198 13.79 -8.93 -2.93
CA GLU A 198 14.75 -8.83 -1.81
C GLU A 198 14.75 -10.07 -0.89
N ARG A 199 13.59 -10.71 -0.71
CA ARG A 199 13.37 -11.70 0.35
C ARG A 199 13.25 -13.13 -0.15
N ALA A 200 12.75 -13.34 -1.37
CA ALA A 200 12.53 -14.67 -1.91
C ALA A 200 13.78 -15.19 -2.63
N THR A 201 14.07 -16.47 -2.46
CA THR A 201 15.05 -17.17 -3.30
C THR A 201 14.36 -17.64 -4.57
N ILE A 202 14.55 -16.91 -5.68
CA ILE A 202 13.93 -17.21 -6.98
C ILE A 202 14.95 -17.95 -7.85
N LYS A 203 14.65 -19.21 -8.20
CA LYS A 203 15.54 -20.07 -9.00
C LYS A 203 15.37 -19.84 -10.49
N GLU A 204 14.19 -19.40 -10.90
CA GLU A 204 13.80 -19.18 -12.27
C GLU A 204 14.43 -17.90 -12.82
N ASP A 205 14.82 -17.95 -14.10
CA ASP A 205 15.42 -16.80 -14.79
C ASP A 205 14.38 -15.80 -15.30
N TYR A 206 13.12 -16.22 -15.41
CA TYR A 206 12.02 -15.43 -15.94
C TYR A 206 10.80 -15.50 -15.02
N VAL A 207 10.09 -14.38 -14.97
CA VAL A 207 8.87 -14.19 -14.20
C VAL A 207 7.74 -13.82 -15.15
N LEU A 208 6.61 -14.52 -15.02
CA LEU A 208 5.34 -14.10 -15.60
C LEU A 208 4.58 -13.28 -14.56
N MET A 209 4.44 -11.98 -14.82
CA MET A 209 3.54 -11.11 -14.06
C MET A 209 2.15 -11.20 -14.68
N ALA A 210 1.16 -11.65 -13.91
CA ALA A 210 -0.22 -11.88 -14.33
C ALA A 210 -1.22 -11.29 -13.32
N GLU A 211 -2.48 -11.09 -13.73
CA GLU A 211 -3.56 -10.63 -12.85
C GLU A 211 -4.50 -11.79 -12.45
N PRO A 212 -5.20 -11.71 -11.30
CA PRO A 212 -6.13 -12.76 -10.86
C PRO A 212 -7.32 -13.00 -11.80
N ASP A 213 -7.59 -12.07 -12.71
CA ASP A 213 -8.62 -12.16 -13.74
C ASP A 213 -8.08 -12.54 -15.12
N HIS A 214 -6.93 -13.22 -15.14
CA HIS A 214 -6.39 -13.92 -16.30
C HIS A 214 -6.80 -15.40 -16.26
N ILE A 215 -7.30 -15.90 -17.39
CA ILE A 215 -7.55 -17.33 -17.63
C ILE A 215 -6.64 -17.80 -18.76
N PHE A 216 -5.83 -18.83 -18.51
CA PHE A 216 -4.94 -19.41 -19.51
C PHE A 216 -5.70 -20.38 -20.41
N VAL A 217 -5.89 -20.02 -21.67
CA VAL A 217 -6.62 -20.84 -22.66
C VAL A 217 -5.72 -21.78 -23.45
N ASN A 218 -4.42 -21.49 -23.52
CA ASN A 218 -3.42 -22.31 -24.18
C ASN A 218 -2.12 -22.33 -23.36
N PRO A 219 -1.29 -23.39 -23.46
CA PRO A 219 0.02 -23.41 -22.81
C PRO A 219 0.86 -22.19 -23.21
N LEU A 220 1.33 -21.42 -22.22
CA LEU A 220 2.09 -20.20 -22.46
C LEU A 220 3.59 -20.52 -22.44
N PRO A 221 4.28 -20.49 -23.60
CA PRO A 221 5.74 -20.60 -23.62
C PRO A 221 6.38 -19.31 -23.08
N ASN A 222 7.69 -19.35 -22.80
CA ASN A 222 8.43 -18.11 -22.57
C ASN A 222 8.49 -17.32 -23.88
N LEU A 223 7.75 -16.21 -23.95
CA LEU A 223 7.71 -15.34 -25.12
C LEU A 223 8.78 -14.25 -25.09
N ALA A 224 9.51 -14.08 -23.98
CA ALA A 224 10.66 -13.19 -23.93
C ALA A 224 11.81 -13.80 -24.75
N ALA A 225 12.56 -12.97 -25.46
CA ALA A 225 13.60 -13.42 -26.39
C ALA A 225 14.68 -12.35 -26.55
N GLY A 226 15.94 -12.78 -26.71
CA GLY A 226 17.07 -11.88 -26.96
C GLY A 226 17.31 -10.85 -25.85
N GLY A 227 16.92 -11.15 -24.61
CA GLY A 227 16.98 -10.22 -23.48
C GLY A 227 15.80 -9.24 -23.41
N SER A 228 14.92 -9.19 -24.42
CA SER A 228 13.72 -8.36 -24.41
C SER A 228 12.54 -9.08 -23.73
N PRO A 229 11.88 -8.44 -22.76
CA PRO A 229 10.64 -8.95 -22.17
C PRO A 229 9.50 -8.98 -23.19
N ALA A 230 8.49 -9.80 -22.98
CA ALA A 230 7.27 -9.83 -23.78
C ALA A 230 6.10 -9.24 -23.00
N ALA A 231 5.35 -8.31 -23.61
CA ALA A 231 4.23 -7.64 -22.96
C ALA A 231 3.07 -7.38 -23.93
N PHE A 232 1.86 -7.29 -23.39
CA PHE A 232 0.69 -6.89 -24.18
C PHE A 232 0.62 -5.37 -24.36
N PRO A 233 0.43 -4.86 -25.60
CA PRO A 233 0.26 -3.43 -25.83
C PRO A 233 -1.16 -2.95 -25.49
N PHE A 234 -1.27 -2.06 -24.50
CA PHE A 234 -2.54 -1.45 -24.10
C PHE A 234 -2.83 -0.20 -24.92
N PHE A 235 -3.94 -0.20 -25.65
CA PHE A 235 -4.33 0.92 -26.52
C PHE A 235 -4.55 2.26 -25.77
N TYR A 236 -4.82 2.19 -24.46
CA TYR A 236 -5.04 3.37 -23.61
C TYR A 236 -3.76 3.90 -22.94
N ILE A 237 -2.65 3.17 -23.02
CA ILE A 237 -1.33 3.66 -22.59
C ILE A 237 -0.69 4.36 -23.79
N THR A 238 -0.70 5.68 -23.77
CA THR A 238 -0.30 6.53 -24.91
C THR A 238 0.67 7.62 -24.48
N PRO A 239 1.93 7.28 -24.13
CA PRO A 239 2.91 8.23 -23.59
C PRO A 239 3.07 9.51 -24.42
N GLN A 240 2.98 9.40 -25.76
CA GLN A 240 3.13 10.52 -26.69
C GLN A 240 2.01 11.56 -26.55
N LYS A 241 0.78 11.15 -26.23
CA LYS A 241 -0.34 12.07 -26.00
C LYS A 241 -0.19 12.86 -24.70
N PHE A 242 0.60 12.34 -23.77
CA PHE A 242 0.84 12.91 -22.46
C PHE A 242 2.30 13.38 -22.30
N GLU A 243 2.97 13.78 -23.39
CA GLU A 243 4.40 14.12 -23.37
C GLU A 243 4.73 15.13 -22.24
N ASN A 244 3.95 16.20 -22.10
CA ASN A 244 4.17 17.23 -21.07
C ASN A 244 4.18 16.65 -19.63
N ILE A 245 3.39 15.61 -19.38
CA ILE A 245 3.31 14.94 -18.06
C ILE A 245 4.43 13.91 -17.95
N VAL A 246 4.62 13.08 -18.98
CA VAL A 246 5.64 12.03 -19.03
C VAL A 246 7.04 12.60 -18.85
N ARG A 247 7.34 13.78 -19.41
CA ARG A 247 8.65 14.45 -19.29
C ARG A 247 9.06 14.81 -17.87
N LYS A 248 8.10 14.90 -16.92
CA LYS A 248 8.42 15.05 -15.49
C LYS A 248 9.16 13.83 -14.92
N TYR A 249 9.00 12.65 -15.55
CA TYR A 249 9.52 11.36 -15.08
C TYR A 249 10.46 10.67 -16.08
N TYR A 250 10.44 11.07 -17.34
CA TYR A 250 11.34 10.61 -18.39
C TYR A 250 11.99 11.84 -19.08
N PRO A 251 13.08 12.36 -18.50
CA PRO A 251 13.75 13.57 -18.98
C PRO A 251 14.20 13.49 -20.44
N VAL A 252 14.42 14.65 -21.08
CA VAL A 252 14.73 14.71 -22.52
C VAL A 252 16.03 13.99 -22.86
N GLU A 253 17.01 14.04 -21.95
CA GLU A 253 18.30 13.35 -22.03
C GLU A 253 18.17 11.81 -22.07
N MET A 254 17.07 11.25 -21.59
CA MET A 254 16.82 9.80 -21.64
C MET A 254 16.36 9.34 -23.03
N GLY A 255 16.01 10.26 -23.93
CA GLY A 255 15.61 9.99 -25.31
C GLY A 255 14.16 10.39 -25.64
N PRO A 256 13.65 10.02 -26.83
CA PRO A 256 12.30 10.34 -27.25
C PRO A 256 11.24 9.56 -26.44
N VAL A 257 10.07 10.16 -26.20
CA VAL A 257 8.93 9.51 -25.51
C VAL A 257 8.48 8.22 -26.20
N THR A 258 8.77 8.04 -27.49
CA THR A 258 8.54 6.80 -28.24
C THR A 258 9.34 5.60 -27.73
N ASN A 259 10.33 5.82 -26.86
CA ASN A 259 11.06 4.75 -26.17
C ASN A 259 10.28 4.18 -24.96
N ILE A 260 9.16 4.79 -24.59
CA ILE A 260 8.25 4.24 -23.58
C ILE A 260 7.23 3.36 -24.30
N ASP A 261 7.30 2.06 -24.06
CA ASP A 261 6.38 1.10 -24.65
C ASP A 261 4.94 1.32 -24.13
N PRO A 262 3.91 1.14 -24.96
CA PRO A 262 2.51 1.32 -24.56
C PRO A 262 2.01 0.09 -23.78
N ILE A 263 2.64 -0.21 -22.65
CA ILE A 263 2.47 -1.44 -21.87
C ILE A 263 2.21 -1.14 -20.39
N GLY A 264 1.80 -2.15 -19.63
CA GLY A 264 1.74 -2.10 -18.17
C GLY A 264 2.50 -3.27 -17.56
N SER A 265 2.39 -3.45 -16.24
CA SER A 265 3.09 -4.51 -15.49
C SER A 265 2.50 -5.92 -15.69
N SER A 266 1.34 -6.06 -16.34
CA SER A 266 0.68 -7.36 -16.56
C SER A 266 -0.20 -7.35 -17.82
N PRO A 267 -0.25 -8.42 -18.63
CA PRO A 267 0.64 -9.57 -18.58
C PRO A 267 2.02 -9.24 -19.15
N VAL A 268 3.07 -9.63 -18.42
CA VAL A 268 4.46 -9.45 -18.86
C VAL A 268 5.29 -10.68 -18.51
N ILE A 269 6.11 -11.15 -19.45
CA ILE A 269 7.18 -12.12 -19.20
C ILE A 269 8.51 -11.38 -19.26
N ILE A 270 9.22 -11.31 -18.14
CA ILE A 270 10.45 -10.52 -17.95
C ILE A 270 11.52 -11.35 -17.27
N SER A 271 12.80 -11.13 -17.60
CA SER A 271 13.89 -11.77 -16.86
C SER A 271 13.99 -11.23 -15.44
N LYS A 272 14.38 -12.08 -14.49
CA LYS A 272 14.58 -11.68 -13.09
C LYS A 272 15.53 -10.49 -12.97
N GLU A 273 16.65 -10.52 -13.69
CA GLU A 273 17.63 -9.43 -13.72
C GLU A 273 17.02 -8.09 -14.18
N SER A 274 16.22 -8.11 -15.26
CA SER A 274 15.55 -6.89 -15.74
C SER A 274 14.51 -6.41 -14.72
N LEU A 275 13.78 -7.33 -14.09
CA LEU A 275 12.78 -6.98 -13.08
C LEU A 275 13.43 -6.38 -11.82
N GLU A 276 14.53 -6.94 -11.33
CA GLU A 276 15.35 -6.39 -10.23
C GLU A 276 15.83 -4.97 -10.54
N LYS A 277 16.25 -4.73 -11.79
CA LYS A 277 16.68 -3.40 -12.23
C LYS A 277 15.56 -2.36 -12.22
N ILE A 278 14.35 -2.73 -12.67
CA ILE A 278 13.26 -1.76 -12.84
C ILE A 278 12.36 -1.61 -11.61
N ALA A 279 12.20 -2.65 -10.76
CA ALA A 279 11.22 -2.64 -9.68
C ALA A 279 11.35 -1.47 -8.70
N PRO A 280 12.56 -1.10 -8.21
CA PRO A 280 12.72 0.06 -7.32
C PRO A 280 12.35 1.38 -8.02
N THR A 281 12.71 1.54 -9.29
CA THR A 281 12.37 2.75 -10.08
C THR A 281 10.87 2.80 -10.39
N TRP A 282 10.27 1.66 -10.73
CA TRP A 282 8.83 1.54 -10.96
C TRP A 282 8.03 1.96 -9.73
N MET A 283 8.43 1.50 -8.53
CA MET A 283 7.85 1.95 -7.27
C MET A 283 7.98 3.47 -7.10
N ASN A 284 9.21 3.99 -7.18
CA ASN A 284 9.48 5.41 -6.91
C ASN A 284 8.80 6.35 -7.92
N VAL A 285 8.83 6.02 -9.21
CA VAL A 285 8.13 6.78 -10.25
C VAL A 285 6.63 6.76 -9.99
N SER A 286 6.04 5.59 -9.74
CA SER A 286 4.59 5.50 -9.46
C SER A 286 4.20 6.31 -8.22
N LEU A 287 5.01 6.28 -7.16
CA LEU A 287 4.77 7.05 -5.94
C LEU A 287 4.85 8.56 -6.23
N THR A 288 5.87 8.99 -6.97
CA THR A 288 6.05 10.39 -7.36
C THR A 288 4.89 10.88 -8.23
N MET A 289 4.45 10.07 -9.19
CA MET A 289 3.25 10.36 -10.00
C MET A 289 2.01 10.49 -9.14
N LYS A 290 1.84 9.63 -8.13
CA LYS A 290 0.67 9.68 -7.25
C LYS A 290 0.64 10.94 -6.37
N HIS A 291 1.80 11.50 -6.05
CA HIS A 291 1.92 12.75 -5.31
C HIS A 291 1.80 14.01 -6.18
N ASP A 292 1.90 13.90 -7.50
CA ASP A 292 1.70 15.00 -8.45
C ASP A 292 0.21 15.09 -8.85
N PRO A 293 -0.53 16.15 -8.44
CA PRO A 293 -1.96 16.23 -8.67
C PRO A 293 -2.38 16.21 -10.15
N ASP A 294 -1.57 16.79 -11.04
CA ASP A 294 -1.85 16.82 -12.47
C ASP A 294 -1.70 15.43 -13.08
N THR A 295 -0.66 14.71 -12.65
CA THR A 295 -0.35 13.36 -13.13
C THR A 295 -1.34 12.34 -12.59
N ASP A 296 -1.67 12.41 -11.30
CA ASP A 296 -2.71 11.56 -10.68
C ASP A 296 -4.07 11.77 -11.37
N LYS A 297 -4.42 13.02 -11.66
CA LYS A 297 -5.65 13.33 -12.40
C LYS A 297 -5.61 12.81 -13.85
N ALA A 298 -4.47 12.92 -14.52
CA ALA A 298 -4.35 12.52 -15.93
C ALA A 298 -4.33 11.01 -16.14
N PHE A 299 -3.60 10.27 -15.31
CA PHE A 299 -3.45 8.82 -15.46
C PHE A 299 -4.41 8.01 -14.58
N GLY A 300 -4.84 8.55 -13.44
CA GLY A 300 -5.82 7.91 -12.56
C GLY A 300 -5.49 6.45 -12.22
N TRP A 301 -6.39 5.53 -12.57
CA TRP A 301 -6.26 4.12 -12.22
C TRP A 301 -5.16 3.38 -12.99
N VAL A 302 -4.69 3.90 -14.14
CA VAL A 302 -3.58 3.31 -14.93
C VAL A 302 -2.22 3.92 -14.62
N LEU A 303 -2.14 4.79 -13.61
CA LEU A 303 -0.91 5.50 -13.25
C LEU A 303 0.26 4.57 -12.96
N GLU A 304 0.02 3.46 -12.24
CA GLU A 304 1.07 2.46 -11.99
C GLU A 304 1.59 1.83 -13.29
N MET A 305 0.72 1.56 -14.27
CA MET A 305 1.14 1.01 -15.57
C MET A 305 2.06 1.97 -16.32
N TYR A 306 1.77 3.29 -16.28
CA TYR A 306 2.70 4.31 -16.78
C TYR A 306 4.01 4.32 -16.00
N GLY A 307 3.97 4.15 -14.68
CA GLY A 307 5.14 4.00 -13.85
C GLY A 307 6.02 2.82 -14.26
N TYR A 308 5.42 1.66 -14.55
CA TYR A 308 6.14 0.47 -15.05
C TYR A 308 6.79 0.75 -16.41
N ALA A 309 6.03 1.31 -17.36
CA ALA A 309 6.52 1.60 -18.70
C ALA A 309 7.66 2.63 -18.69
N ILE A 310 7.54 3.69 -17.88
CA ILE A 310 8.59 4.71 -17.74
C ILE A 310 9.82 4.15 -17.04
N ALA A 311 9.67 3.38 -15.97
CA ALA A 311 10.81 2.73 -15.31
C ALA A 311 11.55 1.78 -16.26
N SER A 312 10.82 1.02 -17.09
CA SER A 312 11.41 0.17 -18.12
C SER A 312 12.24 0.98 -19.11
N ALA A 313 11.68 2.09 -19.62
CA ALA A 313 12.38 2.97 -20.55
C ALA A 313 13.61 3.64 -19.92
N LEU A 314 13.52 4.09 -18.66
CA LEU A 314 14.64 4.69 -17.91
C LEU A 314 15.84 3.72 -17.80
N HIS A 315 15.57 2.42 -17.75
CA HIS A 315 16.59 1.39 -17.62
C HIS A 315 16.98 0.72 -18.95
N GLY A 316 16.47 1.22 -20.08
CA GLY A 316 16.73 0.67 -21.41
C GLY A 316 16.06 -0.69 -21.68
N VAL A 317 15.07 -1.08 -20.87
CA VAL A 317 14.33 -2.34 -21.02
C VAL A 317 13.21 -2.14 -22.03
N ARG A 318 13.41 -2.64 -23.26
CA ARG A 318 12.44 -2.55 -24.37
C ARG A 318 11.68 -3.85 -24.54
N HIS A 319 10.35 -3.75 -24.61
CA HIS A 319 9.45 -4.89 -24.67
C HIS A 319 9.13 -5.29 -26.12
N MET A 320 9.05 -6.59 -26.36
CA MET A 320 8.37 -7.13 -27.53
C MET A 320 6.87 -7.05 -27.32
N LEU A 321 6.19 -6.26 -28.14
CA LEU A 321 4.74 -6.08 -28.06
C LEU A 321 4.02 -7.29 -28.67
N ARG A 322 3.37 -8.09 -27.82
CA ARG A 322 2.68 -9.33 -28.18
C ARG A 322 1.17 -9.15 -28.09
N ARG A 323 0.55 -8.79 -29.22
CA ARG A 323 -0.92 -8.72 -29.34
C ARG A 323 -1.60 -10.09 -29.20
N ASP A 324 -0.85 -11.15 -29.47
CA ASP A 324 -1.25 -12.55 -29.31
C ASP A 324 -1.16 -13.05 -27.86
N LEU A 325 -0.68 -12.23 -26.92
CA LEU A 325 -0.54 -12.63 -25.51
C LEU A 325 -1.89 -12.77 -24.80
N MET A 326 -2.84 -11.88 -25.09
CA MET A 326 -4.10 -11.79 -24.36
C MET A 326 -5.25 -11.31 -25.26
N VAL A 327 -6.47 -11.71 -24.92
CA VAL A 327 -7.73 -11.16 -25.42
C VAL A 327 -8.56 -10.55 -24.31
N GLN A 328 -9.37 -9.54 -24.63
CA GLN A 328 -10.23 -8.78 -23.72
C GLN A 328 -11.69 -8.83 -24.19
N PRO A 329 -12.44 -9.90 -23.87
CA PRO A 329 -13.87 -9.96 -24.12
C PRO A 329 -14.60 -8.78 -23.44
N PRO A 330 -15.69 -8.24 -24.04
CA PRO A 330 -16.36 -8.73 -25.24
C PRO A 330 -15.76 -8.23 -26.57
N TRP A 331 -14.66 -7.47 -26.54
CA TRP A 331 -14.12 -6.78 -27.71
C TRP A 331 -13.36 -7.70 -28.65
N ASP A 332 -12.57 -8.61 -28.09
CA ASP A 332 -11.83 -9.61 -28.85
C ASP A 332 -12.69 -10.86 -29.00
N LEU A 333 -13.01 -11.25 -30.25
CA LEU A 333 -14.09 -12.19 -30.53
C LEU A 333 -13.70 -13.68 -30.44
N SER A 334 -12.40 -14.00 -30.50
CA SER A 334 -11.91 -15.38 -30.50
C SER A 334 -10.64 -15.54 -29.67
N THR A 335 -10.48 -16.72 -29.07
CA THR A 335 -9.32 -17.15 -28.29
C THR A 335 -8.29 -17.94 -29.12
N LYS A 336 -8.56 -18.14 -30.42
CA LYS A 336 -7.69 -18.92 -31.30
C LYS A 336 -6.29 -18.29 -31.38
N ALA A 337 -5.26 -19.09 -31.08
CA ALA A 337 -3.85 -18.67 -31.04
C ALA A 337 -3.54 -17.56 -30.01
N MET A 338 -4.38 -17.43 -28.98
CA MET A 338 -4.18 -16.51 -27.85
C MET A 338 -3.85 -17.31 -26.60
N PHE A 339 -3.16 -16.73 -25.62
CA PHE A 339 -2.77 -17.45 -24.40
C PHE A 339 -3.65 -17.15 -23.19
N ILE A 340 -4.09 -15.90 -23.06
CA ILE A 340 -4.80 -15.41 -21.87
C ILE A 340 -6.13 -14.77 -22.27
N ILE A 341 -7.21 -15.07 -21.55
CA ILE A 341 -8.40 -14.23 -21.48
C ILE A 341 -8.26 -13.31 -20.27
N HIS A 342 -8.39 -12.01 -20.47
CA HIS A 342 -8.48 -11.02 -19.40
C HIS A 342 -9.91 -10.47 -19.33
N TYR A 343 -10.68 -10.92 -18.33
CA TYR A 343 -12.11 -10.64 -18.23
C TYR A 343 -12.44 -9.33 -17.50
N THR A 344 -11.83 -8.23 -17.94
CA THR A 344 -11.95 -6.92 -17.28
C THR A 344 -13.25 -6.17 -17.58
N TYR A 345 -13.83 -6.35 -18.76
CA TYR A 345 -15.04 -5.65 -19.19
C TYR A 345 -16.30 -6.46 -18.91
N ALA A 346 -17.40 -5.76 -18.63
CA ALA A 346 -18.70 -6.38 -18.52
C ALA A 346 -19.13 -6.92 -19.91
N CYS A 347 -19.67 -8.14 -19.90
CA CYS A 347 -20.21 -8.82 -21.06
C CYS A 347 -21.73 -8.82 -20.95
N ASP A 348 -22.37 -7.77 -21.46
CA ASP A 348 -23.82 -7.57 -21.43
C ASP A 348 -24.43 -7.85 -22.81
N TYR A 349 -25.30 -8.84 -22.93
CA TYR A 349 -25.90 -9.29 -24.19
C TYR A 349 -27.42 -9.42 -24.10
N ASN A 350 -28.12 -9.16 -25.21
CA ASN A 350 -29.52 -9.57 -25.34
C ASN A 350 -29.64 -11.06 -25.70
N MET A 351 -30.85 -11.62 -25.66
CA MET A 351 -31.09 -13.04 -25.94
C MET A 351 -30.85 -13.44 -27.41
N LYS A 352 -30.62 -12.46 -28.31
CA LYS A 352 -30.21 -12.71 -29.71
C LYS A 352 -28.68 -12.77 -29.87
N GLY A 353 -27.92 -12.58 -28.79
CA GLY A 353 -26.46 -12.58 -28.79
C GLY A 353 -25.83 -11.25 -29.20
N GLU A 354 -26.58 -10.15 -29.18
CA GLU A 354 -26.10 -8.81 -29.54
C GLU A 354 -25.64 -8.06 -28.27
N LEU A 355 -24.45 -7.44 -28.32
CA LEU A 355 -23.86 -6.73 -27.20
C LEU A 355 -24.65 -5.44 -26.88
N THR A 356 -25.05 -5.26 -25.62
CA THR A 356 -25.85 -4.10 -25.17
C THR A 356 -24.96 -3.04 -24.51
N TYR A 357 -24.35 -2.19 -25.33
CA TYR A 357 -23.44 -1.14 -24.85
C TYR A 357 -24.07 -0.23 -23.78
N GLY A 358 -23.39 -0.11 -22.64
CA GLY A 358 -23.76 0.83 -21.57
C GLY A 358 -25.08 0.51 -20.88
N LYS A 359 -25.66 -0.67 -21.11
CA LYS A 359 -26.91 -1.12 -20.51
C LYS A 359 -26.74 -2.54 -19.97
N THR A 360 -27.44 -2.85 -18.89
CA THR A 360 -27.52 -4.22 -18.38
C THR A 360 -28.19 -5.10 -19.42
N GLY A 361 -27.48 -6.13 -19.88
CA GLY A 361 -27.99 -7.12 -20.83
C GLY A 361 -29.00 -8.07 -20.19
N GLU A 362 -29.77 -8.77 -21.02
CA GLU A 362 -30.65 -9.86 -20.56
C GLU A 362 -29.81 -11.05 -20.06
N TRP A 363 -28.66 -11.29 -20.69
CA TRP A 363 -27.57 -12.10 -20.16
C TRP A 363 -26.39 -11.19 -19.83
N ARG A 364 -25.77 -11.39 -18.66
CA ARG A 364 -24.62 -10.60 -18.22
C ARG A 364 -23.60 -11.46 -17.49
N PHE A 365 -22.34 -11.24 -17.82
CA PHE A 365 -21.22 -11.55 -16.94
C PHE A 365 -20.42 -10.27 -16.63
N ASP A 366 -20.29 -9.93 -15.35
CA ASP A 366 -19.44 -8.82 -14.90
C ASP A 366 -18.79 -9.18 -13.56
N LYS A 367 -17.46 -9.26 -13.54
CA LYS A 367 -16.69 -9.58 -12.34
C LYS A 367 -16.95 -8.61 -11.18
N ARG A 368 -17.39 -7.38 -11.46
CA ARG A 368 -17.71 -6.37 -10.44
C ARG A 368 -18.94 -6.72 -9.61
N LEU A 369 -19.74 -7.70 -10.04
CA LEU A 369 -20.83 -8.26 -9.25
C LEU A 369 -20.33 -9.25 -8.18
N HIS A 370 -19.05 -9.63 -8.24
CA HIS A 370 -18.42 -10.66 -7.41
C HIS A 370 -17.22 -10.10 -6.63
N LEU A 371 -17.33 -8.86 -6.14
CA LEU A 371 -16.24 -8.21 -5.37
C LEU A 371 -16.12 -8.71 -3.93
N ARG A 372 -17.14 -9.38 -3.40
CA ARG A 372 -17.23 -9.80 -1.98
C ARG A 372 -17.16 -11.32 -1.80
N GLY A 373 -16.83 -12.04 -2.86
CA GLY A 373 -16.80 -13.49 -2.88
C GLY A 373 -16.72 -14.00 -4.32
N PRO A 374 -16.44 -15.29 -4.50
CA PRO A 374 -16.26 -15.86 -5.82
C PRO A 374 -17.56 -15.82 -6.64
N PRO A 375 -17.47 -15.86 -7.99
CA PRO A 375 -18.65 -16.01 -8.83
C PRO A 375 -19.37 -17.34 -8.52
N PRO A 376 -20.71 -17.39 -8.67
CA PRO A 376 -21.47 -18.60 -8.37
C PRO A 376 -21.08 -19.75 -9.29
N ARG A 377 -21.24 -20.98 -8.80
CA ARG A 377 -21.19 -22.18 -9.64
C ARG A 377 -22.32 -22.15 -10.67
N ASN A 378 -22.11 -22.82 -11.81
CA ASN A 378 -23.12 -22.99 -12.87
C ASN A 378 -23.67 -21.67 -13.44
N ILE A 379 -22.78 -20.74 -13.77
CA ILE A 379 -23.12 -19.53 -14.53
C ILE A 379 -23.80 -19.94 -15.84
N SER A 380 -24.93 -19.31 -16.16
CA SER A 380 -25.65 -19.61 -17.39
C SER A 380 -24.78 -19.33 -18.63
N MET A 381 -24.83 -20.24 -19.61
CA MET A 381 -24.14 -20.02 -20.88
C MET A 381 -24.72 -18.80 -21.60
N PRO A 382 -23.88 -18.00 -22.29
CA PRO A 382 -24.37 -16.88 -23.07
C PRO A 382 -25.28 -17.33 -24.23
N PRO A 383 -26.19 -16.46 -24.70
CA PRO A 383 -27.07 -16.74 -25.84
C PRO A 383 -26.31 -17.12 -27.12
N HIS A 384 -27.01 -17.77 -28.05
CA HIS A 384 -26.47 -18.03 -29.38
C HIS A 384 -26.13 -16.71 -30.10
N GLY A 385 -25.00 -16.67 -30.80
CA GLY A 385 -24.49 -15.47 -31.48
C GLY A 385 -23.48 -14.66 -30.67
N VAL A 386 -23.33 -14.93 -29.37
CA VAL A 386 -22.27 -14.34 -28.55
C VAL A 386 -20.88 -14.83 -29.00
N PRO A 387 -19.84 -13.98 -29.00
CA PRO A 387 -18.50 -14.34 -29.45
C PRO A 387 -17.90 -15.54 -28.72
N GLU A 388 -17.07 -16.30 -29.44
CA GLU A 388 -16.42 -17.51 -28.91
C GLU A 388 -15.60 -17.22 -27.66
N SER A 389 -14.93 -16.07 -27.58
CA SER A 389 -14.14 -15.69 -26.42
C SER A 389 -14.96 -15.57 -25.11
N VAL A 390 -16.18 -15.04 -25.18
CA VAL A 390 -17.10 -14.94 -24.04
C VAL A 390 -17.66 -16.31 -23.68
N VAL A 391 -17.99 -17.12 -24.70
CA VAL A 391 -18.42 -18.51 -24.50
C VAL A 391 -17.33 -19.32 -23.78
N THR A 392 -16.08 -19.20 -24.19
CA THR A 392 -14.93 -19.89 -23.61
C THR A 392 -14.65 -19.41 -22.19
N LEU A 393 -14.71 -18.09 -21.93
CA LEU A 393 -14.62 -17.53 -20.57
C LEU A 393 -15.61 -18.21 -19.61
N VAL A 394 -16.89 -18.27 -19.97
CA VAL A 394 -17.95 -18.83 -19.10
C VAL A 394 -17.78 -20.34 -18.92
N LYS A 395 -17.39 -21.07 -19.97
CA LYS A 395 -17.07 -22.50 -19.87
C LYS A 395 -15.96 -22.77 -18.87
N MET A 396 -14.85 -22.05 -18.97
CA MET A 396 -13.69 -22.25 -18.10
C MET A 396 -13.97 -21.82 -16.65
N LEU A 397 -14.75 -20.76 -16.44
CA LEU A 397 -15.23 -20.41 -15.10
C LEU A 397 -16.11 -21.52 -14.52
N ASN A 398 -17.06 -22.06 -15.28
CA ASN A 398 -17.90 -23.16 -14.83
C ASN A 398 -17.09 -24.43 -14.54
N GLU A 399 -16.09 -24.74 -15.36
CA GLU A 399 -15.17 -25.85 -15.11
C GLU A 399 -14.37 -25.63 -13.82
N ALA A 400 -13.76 -24.46 -13.65
CA ALA A 400 -12.96 -24.14 -12.48
C ALA A 400 -13.82 -24.16 -11.20
N THR A 401 -14.94 -23.45 -11.21
CA THR A 401 -15.86 -23.39 -10.06
C THR A 401 -16.35 -24.78 -9.69
N SER A 402 -16.65 -25.65 -10.66
CA SER A 402 -17.10 -27.03 -10.42
C SER A 402 -16.03 -27.89 -9.74
N ASN A 403 -14.76 -27.76 -10.16
CA ASN A 403 -13.68 -28.66 -9.74
C ASN A 403 -12.88 -28.17 -8.53
N ILE A 404 -12.93 -26.88 -8.17
CA ILE A 404 -12.21 -26.36 -7.00
C ILE A 404 -13.00 -26.67 -5.72
N PRO A 405 -12.41 -27.41 -4.75
CA PRO A 405 -13.07 -27.70 -3.47
C PRO A 405 -13.32 -26.44 -2.66
N ASN A 406 -14.43 -26.41 -1.90
CA ASN A 406 -14.82 -25.29 -1.04
C ASN A 406 -14.94 -23.94 -1.77
N TRP A 407 -15.18 -23.94 -3.09
CA TRP A 407 -15.33 -22.71 -3.89
C TRP A 407 -16.26 -21.70 -3.25
N ASP A 408 -17.42 -22.13 -2.75
CA ASP A 408 -18.44 -21.23 -2.19
C ASP A 408 -18.04 -20.57 -0.86
N ALA A 409 -16.89 -20.96 -0.29
CA ALA A 409 -16.33 -20.44 0.95
C ALA A 409 -15.00 -19.69 0.77
N LEU A 410 -14.54 -19.48 -0.47
CA LEU A 410 -13.31 -18.72 -0.80
C LEU A 410 -13.45 -17.21 -0.62
#